data_AF-A0A7Y3AVW5-F1
#
_entry.id   AF-A0A7Y3AVW5-F1
#
_cell.length_a   1.000
_cell.length_b   1.000
_cell.length_c   1.000
_cell.angle_alpha   90.00
_cell.angle_beta   90.00
_cell.angle_gamma   90.00
#
_symmetry.space_group_name_H-M   'P 1'
#
loop_
_entity.id
_entity.type
_entity.pdbx_description
1 polymer ?
#
loop_
_entity_poly.entity_id
_entity_poly.type
_entity_poly.pdbx_seq_one_letter_code
_entity_poly.pdbx_strand_id
1 'polypeptide(L)' 'MSQTQPVLIQDITGLNAVKPGEIWLSHEHILVDFIGADSISPASWKKSEVVEQLLPFLLELQNFDVKYFVDAT' A
#
# COMPACT_ATOMS: atom_id res chain seq x y z
N MET A 1 -9.72 -26.90 -22.81
CA MET A 1 -9.22 -25.51 -22.60
C MET A 1 -9.47 -25.18 -21.14
N SER A 2 -8.42 -25.04 -20.33
CA SER A 2 -8.60 -24.65 -18.93
C SER A 2 -8.98 -23.18 -18.91
N GLN A 3 -10.23 -22.87 -18.53
CA GLN A 3 -10.58 -21.50 -18.18
C GLN A 3 -9.91 -21.22 -16.83
N THR A 4 -8.72 -20.62 -16.88
CA THR A 4 -8.04 -20.14 -15.68
C THR A 4 -8.89 -19.04 -15.07
N GLN A 5 -9.51 -19.32 -13.93
CA GLN A 5 -10.25 -18.31 -13.19
C GLN A 5 -9.34 -17.10 -12.90
N PRO A 6 -9.88 -15.87 -12.95
CA PRO A 6 -9.10 -14.68 -12.67
C PRO A 6 -8.59 -14.73 -11.23
N VAL A 7 -7.31 -14.43 -11.05
CA VAL A 7 -6.74 -14.22 -9.72
C VAL A 7 -7.28 -12.90 -9.20
N LEU A 8 -7.85 -12.93 -7.99
CA LEU A 8 -8.41 -11.75 -7.34
C LEU A 8 -7.54 -11.35 -6.16
N ILE A 9 -7.50 -10.05 -5.88
CA ILE A 9 -6.88 -9.48 -4.68
C ILE A 9 -7.86 -8.51 -4.03
N GLN A 10 -7.85 -8.46 -2.70
CA GLN A 10 -8.60 -7.49 -1.92
C GLN A 10 -7.67 -6.31 -1.56
N ASP A 11 -8.05 -5.10 -1.94
CA ASP A 11 -7.43 -3.86 -1.46
C ASP A 11 -8.43 -3.03 -0.64
N ILE A 12 -8.03 -1.82 -0.23
CA ILE A 12 -8.87 -0.91 0.57
C ILE A 12 -10.14 -0.44 -0.15
N THR A 13 -10.23 -0.64 -1.47
CA THR A 13 -11.37 -0.26 -2.31
C THR A 13 -12.28 -1.44 -2.66
N GLY A 14 -11.80 -2.69 -2.59
CA GLY A 14 -12.60 -3.87 -2.91
C GLY A 14 -11.81 -5.05 -3.46
N LEU A 15 -12.54 -6.03 -4.01
CA LEU A 15 -11.97 -7.13 -4.79
C LEU A 15 -11.66 -6.64 -6.21
N ASN A 16 -10.42 -6.84 -6.64
CA ASN A 16 -9.92 -6.46 -7.96
C ASN A 16 -9.25 -7.64 -8.65
N ALA A 17 -9.35 -7.70 -9.97
CA ALA A 17 -8.68 -8.71 -10.77
C ALA A 17 -7.21 -8.33 -10.98
N VAL A 18 -6.30 -9.26 -10.70
CA VAL A 18 -4.86 -9.08 -10.94
C VAL A 18 -4.60 -9.12 -12.44
N LYS A 19 -3.92 -8.09 -12.98
CA LYS A 19 -3.54 -8.08 -14.40
C LYS A 19 -2.07 -8.49 -14.55
N PRO A 20 -1.75 -9.40 -15.48
CA PRO A 20 -0.36 -9.72 -15.81
C PRO A 20 0.40 -8.48 -16.29
N GLY A 21 1.65 -8.34 -15.86
CA GLY A 21 2.55 -7.26 -16.31
C GLY A 21 2.44 -5.94 -15.55
N GLU A 22 1.52 -5.82 -14.59
CA GLU A 22 1.50 -4.67 -13.67
C GLU A 22 2.70 -4.73 -12.72
N ILE A 23 3.23 -3.56 -12.34
CA ILE A 23 4.32 -3.46 -11.36
C ILE A 23 3.72 -3.35 -9.95
N TRP A 24 4.23 -4.20 -9.07
CA TRP A 24 3.80 -4.34 -7.69
C TRP A 24 4.98 -4.13 -6.75
N LEU A 25 4.81 -3.28 -5.73
CA LEU A 25 5.72 -3.22 -4.59
C LEU A 25 5.17 -4.14 -3.50
N SER A 26 5.72 -5.34 -3.37
CA SER A 26 5.10 -6.42 -2.61
C SER A 26 5.24 -6.30 -1.09
N HIS A 27 6.12 -5.43 -0.59
CA HIS A 27 6.38 -5.25 0.85
C HIS A 27 6.89 -3.85 1.12
N GLU A 28 6.01 -2.95 1.55
CA GLU A 28 6.33 -1.58 1.90
C GLU A 28 5.77 -1.23 3.29
N HIS A 29 6.24 -0.15 3.89
CA HIS A 29 5.70 0.35 5.16
C HIS A 29 5.39 1.84 5.01
N ILE A 30 4.11 2.23 4.99
CA ILE A 30 3.72 3.63 4.78
C ILE A 30 3.92 4.46 6.06
N LEU A 31 3.55 3.89 7.20
CA LEU A 31 3.67 4.53 8.51
C LEU A 31 4.02 3.47 9.54
N VAL A 32 5.28 3.42 9.95
CA VAL A 32 5.75 2.49 10.99
C VAL A 32 6.20 3.25 12.22
N ASP A 33 5.91 2.69 13.40
CA ASP A 33 6.47 3.14 14.66
C ASP A 33 7.35 2.03 15.25
N PHE A 34 8.50 2.43 15.80
CA PHE A 34 9.46 1.50 16.41
C PHE A 34 9.33 1.42 17.93
N ILE A 35 8.34 2.11 18.54
CA ILE A 35 8.06 2.04 19.99
C ILE A 35 7.42 0.72 20.44
N GLY A 36 7.16 -0.19 19.50
CA GLY A 36 6.53 -1.50 19.75
C GLY A 36 5.01 -1.46 19.66
N ALA A 37 4.42 -2.53 19.11
CA ALA A 37 2.98 -2.61 18.80
C ALA A 37 2.07 -2.35 20.01
N ASP A 38 2.50 -2.74 21.21
CA ASP A 38 1.71 -2.57 22.44
C ASP A 38 1.63 -1.10 22.90
N SER A 39 2.43 -0.21 22.33
CA SER A 39 2.55 1.20 22.73
C SER A 39 2.09 2.19 21.66
N ILE A 40 1.62 1.71 20.50
CA ILE A 40 1.15 2.59 19.43
C ILE A 40 -0.21 3.20 19.80
N SER A 41 -0.39 4.48 19.49
CA SER A 41 -1.67 5.17 19.65
C SER A 41 -1.89 6.14 18.50
N PRO A 42 -3.07 6.16 17.86
CA PRO A 42 -3.40 7.15 16.82
C PRO A 42 -3.25 8.61 17.28
N ALA A 43 -3.32 8.86 18.58
CA ALA A 43 -3.10 10.19 19.14
C ALA A 43 -1.62 10.61 19.15
N SER A 44 -0.69 9.67 18.98
CA SER A 44 0.75 9.91 18.97
C SER A 44 1.22 10.62 17.70
N TRP A 45 0.42 10.63 16.63
CA TRP A 45 0.76 11.30 15.38
C TRP A 45 -0.35 12.26 14.92
N LYS A 46 0.08 13.38 14.33
CA LYS A 46 -0.82 14.30 13.65
C LYS A 46 -1.01 13.84 12.21
N LYS A 47 -2.20 13.31 11.91
CA LYS A 47 -2.55 12.77 10.59
C LYS A 47 -2.21 13.72 9.44
N SER A 48 -2.42 15.03 9.59
CA SER A 48 -2.12 16.02 8.56
C SER A 48 -0.63 16.10 8.24
N GLU A 49 0.22 16.10 9.26
CA GLU A 49 1.68 16.16 9.09
C GLU A 49 2.19 14.88 8.44
N VAL A 50 1.65 13.72 8.84
CA VAL A 50 1.97 12.42 8.21
C VAL A 50 1.65 12.41 6.71
N VAL A 51 0.45 12.88 6.34
CA VAL A 51 0.03 12.93 4.92
C VAL A 51 0.91 13.90 4.12
N GLU A 52 1.22 15.08 4.67
CA GLU A 52 2.06 16.08 4.01
C GLU A 52 3.48 15.55 3.74
N GLN A 53 4.04 14.77 4.67
CA GLN A 53 5.37 14.18 4.52
C GLN A 53 5.37 13.00 3.52
N LEU A 54 4.36 12.13 3.55
CA LEU A 54 4.35 10.91 2.75
C LEU A 54 3.88 11.10 1.31
N LEU A 55 2.96 12.04 1.08
CA LEU A 55 2.33 12.22 -0.23
C LEU A 55 3.33 12.43 -1.38
N PRO A 56 4.41 13.23 -1.25
CA PRO A 56 5.38 13.40 -2.34
C PRO A 56 5.99 12.08 -2.82
N PHE A 57 6.32 11.17 -1.91
CA PHE A 57 6.91 9.87 -2.26
C PHE A 57 5.90 8.96 -2.98
N LEU A 58 4.63 8.96 -2.53
CA LEU A 58 3.57 8.20 -3.20
C LEU A 58 3.25 8.76 -4.60
N LEU A 59 3.34 10.08 -4.78
CA LEU A 59 3.17 10.71 -6.10
C LEU A 59 4.34 10.37 -7.02
N GLU A 60 5.56 10.25 -6.50
CA GLU A 60 6.74 9.87 -7.28
C GLU A 60 6.59 8.48 -7.92
N LEU A 61 5.95 7.53 -7.23
CA LEU A 61 5.69 6.18 -7.73
C LEU A 61 4.91 6.16 -9.06
N GLN A 62 4.10 7.19 -9.32
CA GLN A 62 3.35 7.29 -10.58
C GLN A 62 4.26 7.37 -11.81
N ASN A 63 5.48 7.90 -11.66
CA ASN A 63 6.46 7.98 -12.74
C ASN A 63 7.07 6.61 -13.10
N PHE A 64 6.91 5.61 -12.23
CA PHE A 64 7.48 4.27 -12.38
C PHE A 64 6.46 3.21 -12.79
N ASP A 65 5.24 3.63 -13.15
CA ASP A 65 4.12 2.76 -13.55
C ASP A 65 3.73 1.70 -12.50
N VAL A 66 4.02 1.97 -11.22
CA VAL A 66 3.56 1.15 -10.09
C VAL A 66 2.03 1.19 -10.03
N LYS A 67 1.38 0.02 -10.01
CA LYS A 67 -0.09 -0.10 -9.93
C LYS A 67 -0.58 -0.45 -8.54
N TYR A 68 0.22 -1.22 -7.82
CA TYR A 68 -0.10 -1.69 -6.48
C TYR A 68 1.13 -1.63 -5.59
N PHE A 69 0.91 -1.35 -4.32
CA PHE A 69 1.86 -1.65 -3.26
C PHE A 69 1.11 -2.30 -2.11
N VAL A 70 1.82 -3.10 -1.31
CA VAL A 70 1.28 -3.73 -0.10
C VAL A 70 1.91 -3.06 1.11
N ASP A 71 1.09 -2.41 1.93
CA ASP A 71 1.50 -1.95 3.25
C ASP A 71 1.56 -3.14 4.20
N ALA A 72 2.76 -3.48 4.66
CA ALA A 72 3.08 -4.62 5.51
C ALA A 72 3.34 -4.19 6.97
N THR A 73 2.89 -2.99 7.34
CA THR A 73 2.95 -2.44 8.71
C THR A 73 2.11 -3.25 9.68
#